data_AF-Q7MS15-F1
#
_entry.id   AF-Q7MS15-F1
#
_cell.length_a   1.000
_cell.length_b   1.000
_cell.length_c   1.000
_cell.angle_alpha   90.00
_cell.angle_beta   90.00
_cell.angle_gamma   90.00
#
_symmetry.space_group_name_H-M   'P 1'
#
loop_
_entity.id
_entity.type
_entity.pdbx_description
1 polymer ?
#
loop_
_entity_poly.entity_id
_entity_poly.type
_entity_poly.pdbx_seq_one_letter_code
_entity_poly.pdbx_strand_id
1 'polypeptide(L)'
;MIGAIALILLGCQSPTLLPPPPHIKLQKGEDCCFIPSEMSRTLRYQIESFLAEHPESNLREITYRFSRFWDERDDLFLERRLGMKRLSSDYKIEIEVELLFEDAPSKEIRREYFRLPSSFFHPPYDTHFKQAVDRLLGEKR
;
A
#
# COMPACT_ATOMS: atom_id res chain seq x y z
N MET A 1 14.93 -38.37 -55.15
CA MET A 1 13.96 -37.64 -54.29
C MET A 1 13.94 -38.29 -52.93
N ILE A 2 13.62 -37.51 -51.89
CA ILE A 2 13.69 -37.80 -50.44
C ILE A 2 15.13 -37.62 -49.91
N GLY A 3 15.46 -36.65 -49.08
CA GLY A 3 14.66 -35.66 -48.36
C GLY A 3 15.51 -35.25 -47.16
N ALA A 4 16.10 -34.06 -47.22
CA ALA A 4 16.94 -33.53 -46.14
C ALA A 4 16.05 -33.20 -44.94
N ILE A 5 16.32 -33.83 -43.79
CA ILE A 5 15.67 -33.48 -42.53
C ILE A 5 16.35 -32.21 -42.02
N ALA A 6 15.62 -31.10 -42.11
CA ALA A 6 16.03 -29.82 -41.55
C ALA A 6 16.01 -29.93 -40.00
N LEU A 7 17.19 -29.77 -39.41
CA LEU A 7 17.38 -29.66 -37.96
C LEU A 7 16.93 -28.24 -37.55
N ILE A 8 15.72 -28.12 -36.99
CA ILE A 8 15.25 -26.86 -36.42
C ILE A 8 15.87 -26.73 -35.03
N LEU A 9 16.91 -25.91 -34.92
CA LEU A 9 17.40 -25.38 -33.65
C LEU A 9 16.40 -24.31 -33.15
N LEU A 10 15.35 -24.75 -32.46
CA LEU A 10 14.56 -23.87 -31.62
C LEU A 10 15.40 -23.54 -30.38
N GLY A 11 16.06 -22.38 -30.41
CA GLY A 11 16.64 -21.78 -29.22
C GLY A 11 15.57 -21.72 -28.14
N CYS A 12 15.79 -22.46 -27.05
CA CYS A 12 14.99 -22.35 -25.84
C CYS A 12 15.16 -20.93 -25.30
N GLN A 13 14.25 -20.03 -25.66
CA GLN A 13 13.99 -18.86 -24.83
C GLN A 13 13.47 -19.43 -23.51
N SER A 14 14.32 -19.44 -22.48
CA SER A 14 13.89 -19.70 -21.12
C SER A 14 12.69 -18.78 -20.85
N PRO A 15 11.53 -19.32 -20.41
CA PRO A 15 10.46 -18.44 -19.96
C PRO A 15 11.06 -17.58 -18.85
N THR A 16 11.10 -16.27 -19.05
CA THR A 16 11.47 -15.33 -17.99
C THR A 16 10.43 -15.51 -16.90
N LEU A 17 10.73 -16.36 -15.92
CA LEU A 17 9.89 -16.50 -14.74
C LEU A 17 9.90 -15.13 -14.06
N LEU A 18 8.78 -14.44 -14.14
CA LEU A 18 8.56 -13.28 -13.29
C LEU A 18 8.75 -13.74 -11.83
N PRO A 19 9.45 -12.95 -11.01
CA PRO A 19 9.56 -13.26 -9.58
C PRO A 19 8.14 -13.39 -8.99
N PRO A 20 7.95 -14.28 -7.99
CA PRO A 20 6.67 -14.37 -7.32
C PRO A 20 6.28 -13.02 -6.71
N PRO A 21 4.99 -12.67 -6.67
CA PRO A 21 4.56 -11.41 -6.09
C PRO A 21 4.93 -11.33 -4.60
N PRO A 22 5.24 -10.13 -4.07
CA PRO A 22 5.62 -9.97 -2.67
C PRO A 22 4.54 -10.46 -1.72
N HIS A 23 4.95 -11.02 -0.58
CA HIS A 23 4.00 -11.35 0.49
C HIS A 23 3.55 -10.07 1.21
N ILE A 24 2.22 -9.84 1.27
CA ILE A 24 1.64 -8.65 1.93
C ILE A 24 0.98 -9.04 3.26
N LYS A 25 1.46 -8.45 4.37
CA LYS A 25 0.97 -8.70 5.73
C LYS A 25 0.50 -7.42 6.41
N LEU A 26 -0.67 -7.49 7.05
CA LEU A 26 -1.16 -6.46 7.97
C LEU A 26 -0.74 -6.83 9.39
N GLN A 27 -0.01 -5.95 10.08
CA GLN A 27 0.23 -6.04 11.51
C GLN A 27 -0.78 -5.22 12.30
N LYS A 28 -1.05 -5.64 13.53
CA LYS A 28 -1.87 -4.87 14.47
C LYS A 28 -1.14 -3.56 14.81
N GLY A 29 -1.84 -2.43 14.70
CA GLY A 29 -1.35 -1.13 15.16
C GLY A 29 -1.24 -1.05 16.68
N GLU A 30 -0.76 0.08 17.20
CA GLU A 30 -0.79 0.35 18.65
C GLU A 30 -2.24 0.27 19.17
N ASP A 31 -2.43 -0.35 20.33
CA ASP A 31 -3.71 -0.84 20.88
C ASP A 31 -4.82 0.22 21.10
N CYS A 32 -4.59 1.48 20.76
CA CYS A 32 -5.45 2.61 21.09
C CYS A 32 -6.46 3.03 20.02
N CYS A 33 -6.40 2.50 18.79
CA CYS A 33 -7.22 3.02 17.68
C CYS A 33 -8.03 1.93 16.96
N PHE A 34 -9.36 2.04 16.98
CA PHE A 34 -10.22 1.23 16.10
C PHE A 34 -10.12 1.75 14.66
N ILE A 35 -9.40 1.01 13.81
CA ILE A 35 -9.27 1.34 12.39
C ILE A 35 -10.47 0.77 11.64
N PRO A 36 -11.23 1.58 10.87
CA PRO A 36 -12.30 1.08 10.04
C PRO A 36 -11.81 -0.01 9.06
N SER A 37 -12.56 -1.13 8.98
CA SER A 37 -12.20 -2.27 8.11
C SER A 37 -12.01 -1.88 6.65
N GLU A 38 -12.84 -0.95 6.17
CA GLU A 38 -12.79 -0.45 4.80
C GLU A 38 -11.47 0.28 4.50
N MET A 39 -10.92 1.04 5.45
CA MET A 39 -9.61 1.69 5.27
C MET A 39 -8.48 0.67 5.15
N SER A 40 -8.52 -0.39 5.95
CA SER A 40 -7.55 -1.48 5.88
C SER A 40 -7.62 -2.21 4.54
N ARG A 41 -8.83 -2.44 4.02
CA ARG A 41 -9.06 -3.05 2.69
C ARG A 41 -8.58 -2.14 1.55
N THR A 42 -8.89 -0.84 1.61
CA THR A 42 -8.44 0.13 0.60
C THR A 42 -6.92 0.22 0.54
N LEU A 43 -6.24 0.34 1.68
CA LEU A 43 -4.79 0.37 1.72
C LEU A 43 -4.19 -0.90 1.11
N ARG A 44 -4.72 -2.07 1.47
CA ARG A 44 -4.29 -3.34 0.88
C ARG A 44 -4.44 -3.35 -0.64
N TYR A 45 -5.60 -2.94 -1.14
CA TYR A 45 -5.88 -2.87 -2.57
C TYR A 45 -4.91 -1.94 -3.30
N GLN A 46 -4.59 -0.77 -2.72
CA GLN A 46 -3.64 0.17 -3.31
C GLN A 46 -2.20 -0.38 -3.33
N ILE A 47 -1.78 -1.11 -2.29
CA ILE A 47 -0.49 -1.83 -2.28
C ILE A 47 -0.45 -2.89 -3.38
N GLU A 48 -1.50 -3.73 -3.48
CA GLU A 48 -1.61 -4.77 -4.51
C GLU A 48 -1.59 -4.16 -5.92
N SER A 49 -2.28 -3.03 -6.13
CA SER A 49 -2.30 -2.30 -7.41
C SER A 49 -0.92 -1.73 -7.77
N PHE A 50 -0.23 -1.11 -6.80
CA PHE A 50 1.12 -0.60 -7.00
C PHE A 50 2.09 -1.70 -7.42
N LEU A 51 2.04 -2.86 -6.77
CA LEU A 51 2.90 -4.00 -7.11
C LEU A 51 2.58 -4.61 -8.48
N ALA A 52 1.32 -4.58 -8.91
CA ALA A 52 0.93 -5.00 -10.25
C ALA A 52 1.46 -4.02 -11.33
N GLU A 53 1.57 -2.73 -11.01
CA GLU A 53 2.16 -1.70 -11.88
C GLU A 53 3.70 -1.74 -11.90
N HIS A 54 4.33 -2.33 -10.88
CA HIS A 54 5.78 -2.43 -10.71
C HIS A 54 6.27 -3.88 -10.50
N PRO A 55 6.06 -4.78 -11.48
CA PRO A 55 6.40 -6.20 -11.36
C PRO A 55 7.90 -6.48 -11.22
N GLU A 56 8.75 -5.51 -11.56
CA GLU A 56 10.21 -5.57 -11.43
C GLU A 56 10.74 -5.32 -10.01
N SER A 57 9.88 -5.03 -9.03
CA SER A 57 10.35 -4.78 -7.67
C SER A 57 11.02 -6.03 -7.08
N ASN A 58 12.20 -5.87 -6.49
CA ASN A 58 12.89 -6.91 -5.73
C ASN A 58 12.33 -7.07 -4.29
N LEU A 59 11.11 -6.58 -4.05
CA LEU A 59 10.43 -6.73 -2.76
C LEU A 59 9.99 -8.17 -2.55
N ARG A 60 10.41 -8.75 -1.44
CA ARG A 60 10.01 -10.09 -0.99
C ARG A 60 8.79 -10.03 -0.09
N GLU A 61 8.78 -9.09 0.85
CA GLU A 61 7.72 -8.97 1.85
C GLU A 61 7.44 -7.49 2.17
N ILE A 62 6.16 -7.17 2.25
CA ILE A 62 5.63 -5.90 2.72
C ILE A 62 4.81 -6.18 3.96
N THR A 63 5.23 -5.62 5.08
CA THR A 63 4.43 -5.62 6.30
C THR A 63 3.99 -4.20 6.60
N TYR A 64 2.70 -3.95 6.74
CA TYR A 64 2.18 -2.61 7.04
C TYR A 64 1.31 -2.59 8.28
N ARG A 65 1.25 -1.44 8.96
CA ARG A 65 0.34 -1.16 10.06
C ARG A 65 -0.10 0.30 10.03
N PHE A 66 -1.29 0.56 10.56
CA PHE A 66 -1.69 1.92 10.94
C PHE A 66 -1.07 2.18 12.32
N SER A 67 0.06 2.90 12.34
CA SER A 67 0.80 3.14 13.58
C SER A 67 0.10 4.18 14.46
N ARG A 68 -0.58 5.16 13.85
CA ARG A 68 -1.39 6.15 14.55
C ARG A 68 -2.65 6.49 13.76
N PHE A 69 -3.77 6.64 14.47
CA PHE A 69 -5.04 7.03 13.89
C PHE A 69 -5.77 7.96 14.84
N TRP A 70 -6.06 9.17 14.40
CA TRP A 70 -6.87 10.12 15.15
C TRP A 70 -8.14 10.41 14.40
N ASP A 71 -9.25 10.19 15.08
CA ASP A 71 -10.58 10.53 14.61
C ASP A 71 -10.99 11.88 15.19
N GLU A 72 -10.76 12.96 14.43
CA GLU A 72 -11.11 14.32 14.89
C GLU A 72 -12.63 14.56 14.86
N ARG A 73 -13.45 13.54 14.57
CA ARG A 73 -14.92 13.62 14.70
C ARG A 73 -15.37 13.74 16.15
N ASP A 74 -14.63 13.21 17.11
CA ASP A 74 -15.02 13.24 18.52
C ASP A 74 -14.91 14.66 19.11
N ASP A 75 -13.97 15.47 18.62
CA ASP A 75 -13.83 16.88 19.00
C ASP A 75 -14.99 17.75 18.47
N LEU A 76 -15.69 17.31 17.40
CA LEU A 76 -16.86 18.03 16.86
C LEU A 76 -18.07 18.02 17.80
N PHE A 77 -18.14 17.09 18.77
CA PHE A 77 -19.24 17.11 19.74
C PHE A 77 -19.19 18.36 20.63
N LEU A 78 -17.98 18.83 20.97
CA LEU A 78 -17.77 20.09 21.68
C LEU A 78 -18.06 21.31 20.80
N GLU A 79 -17.63 21.28 19.53
CA GLU A 79 -17.80 22.42 18.61
C GLU A 79 -19.27 22.69 18.24
N ARG A 80 -20.09 21.65 18.09
CA ARG A 80 -21.54 21.81 17.84
C ARG A 80 -22.26 22.55 18.96
N ARG A 81 -21.80 22.43 20.21
CA ARG A 81 -22.36 23.14 21.37
C ARG A 81 -21.96 24.62 21.39
N LEU A 82 -20.90 24.99 20.69
CA LEU A 82 -20.32 26.34 20.66
C LEU A 82 -20.66 27.15 19.40
N GLY A 83 -21.45 26.60 18.46
CA GLY A 83 -21.91 27.33 17.28
C GLY A 83 -20.81 27.70 16.27
N MET A 84 -19.64 27.07 16.36
CA MET A 84 -18.53 27.30 15.43
C MET A 84 -18.80 26.56 14.10
N LYS A 85 -18.52 27.23 12.98
CA LYS A 85 -18.66 26.65 11.62
C LYS A 85 -17.77 25.41 11.52
N ARG A 86 -18.37 24.27 11.15
CA ARG A 86 -17.72 22.97 10.85
C ARG A 86 -16.27 23.13 10.38
N LEU A 87 -15.32 22.79 11.25
CA LEU A 87 -14.00 22.36 10.80
C LEU A 87 -14.17 20.93 10.26
N SER A 88 -13.51 20.61 9.15
CA SER A 88 -13.66 19.30 8.51
C SER A 88 -13.28 18.19 9.49
N SER A 89 -14.15 17.18 9.63
CA SER A 89 -13.78 15.94 10.30
C SER A 89 -12.78 15.19 9.44
N ASP A 90 -11.50 15.39 9.69
CA ASP A 90 -10.45 14.65 8.99
C ASP A 90 -9.98 13.50 9.87
N TYR A 91 -9.75 12.33 9.27
CA TYR A 91 -8.93 11.32 9.90
C TYR A 91 -7.47 11.72 9.70
N LYS A 92 -6.69 11.76 10.79
CA LYS A 92 -5.24 11.82 10.69
C LYS A 92 -4.71 10.40 10.81
N ILE A 93 -3.93 9.99 9.82
CA ILE A 93 -3.47 8.61 9.69
C ILE A 93 -1.96 8.62 9.52
N GLU A 94 -1.28 7.80 10.30
CA GLU A 94 0.10 7.40 10.05
C GLU A 94 0.10 5.93 9.63
N ILE A 95 0.71 5.65 8.47
CA ILE A 95 0.98 4.29 8.01
C ILE A 95 2.48 4.05 8.15
N GLU A 96 2.83 2.94 8.76
CA GLU A 96 4.18 2.41 8.78
C GLU A 96 4.25 1.15 7.91
N VAL A 97 5.31 1.06 7.11
CA VAL A 97 5.60 -0.08 6.24
C VAL A 97 7.02 -0.56 6.49
N GLU A 98 7.16 -1.85 6.79
CA GLU A 98 8.42 -2.58 6.74
C GLU A 98 8.55 -3.27 5.37
N LEU A 99 9.64 -2.98 4.68
CA LEU A 99 10.00 -3.55 3.39
C LEU A 99 11.18 -4.50 3.57
N LEU A 100 11.03 -5.71 3.06
CA LEU A 100 12.10 -6.69 2.96
C LEU A 100 12.34 -6.99 1.49
N PHE A 101 13.58 -6.80 1.03
CA PHE A 101 14.01 -7.06 -0.33
C PHE A 101 14.73 -8.40 -0.41
N GLU A 102 14.69 -9.06 -1.57
CA GLU A 102 15.36 -10.35 -1.79
C GLU A 102 16.89 -10.27 -1.54
N ASP A 103 17.51 -9.19 -1.98
CA ASP A 103 18.98 -9.03 -1.95
C ASP A 103 19.49 -8.19 -0.76
N ALA A 104 18.61 -7.72 0.13
CA ALA A 104 18.98 -6.85 1.24
C ALA A 104 18.94 -7.58 2.59
N PRO A 105 20.04 -7.59 3.37
CA PRO A 105 20.05 -8.21 4.69
C PRO A 105 19.26 -7.40 5.74
N SER A 106 18.94 -6.14 5.45
CA SER A 106 18.26 -5.22 6.36
C SER A 106 16.87 -4.87 5.88
N LYS A 107 15.93 -4.80 6.83
CA LYS A 107 14.59 -4.25 6.61
C LYS A 107 14.67 -2.73 6.45
N GLU A 108 13.91 -2.19 5.51
CA GLU A 108 13.68 -0.75 5.40
C GLU A 108 12.32 -0.40 6.04
N ILE A 109 12.29 0.59 6.93
CA ILE A 109 11.05 1.05 7.58
C ILE A 109 10.73 2.44 7.05
N ARG A 110 9.54 2.59 6.46
CA ARG A 110 9.02 3.86 5.94
C ARG A 110 7.74 4.23 6.65
N ARG A 111 7.52 5.53 6.84
CA ARG A 111 6.32 6.08 7.47
C ARG A 111 5.77 7.21 6.63
N GLU A 112 4.46 7.23 6.47
CA GLU A 112 3.76 8.30 5.76
C GLU A 112 2.58 8.79 6.59
N TYR A 113 2.49 10.13 6.68
CA TYR A 113 1.42 10.83 7.36
C TYR A 113 0.53 11.52 6.34
N PHE A 114 -0.78 11.31 6.44
CA PHE A 114 -1.72 12.07 5.64
C PHE A 114 -3.04 12.28 6.37
N ARG A 115 -3.81 13.24 5.84
CA ARG A 115 -5.16 13.55 6.29
C ARG A 115 -6.14 13.01 5.27
N LEU A 116 -7.17 12.33 5.75
CA LEU A 116 -8.25 11.82 4.94
C LEU A 116 -9.55 12.50 5.39
N PRO A 117 -10.14 13.37 4.56
CA PRO A 117 -11.43 13.95 4.87
C PRO A 117 -12.49 12.85 5.01
N SER A 118 -13.16 12.76 6.16
CA SER A 118 -14.10 11.66 6.44
C SER A 118 -15.29 11.61 5.49
N SER A 119 -15.66 12.72 4.86
CA SER A 119 -16.71 12.79 3.85
C SER A 119 -16.30 12.33 2.46
N PHE A 120 -15.00 12.08 2.24
CA PHE A 120 -14.42 11.77 0.92
C PHE A 120 -13.80 10.38 0.83
N PHE A 121 -13.91 9.56 1.89
CA PHE A 121 -13.40 8.19 1.83
C PHE A 121 -14.26 7.33 0.90
N HIS A 122 -13.75 7.08 -0.30
CA HIS A 122 -14.42 6.29 -1.34
C HIS A 122 -13.61 5.03 -1.67
N PRO A 123 -13.74 3.96 -0.84
CA PRO A 123 -13.09 2.69 -1.12
C PRO A 123 -13.58 2.08 -2.46
N PRO A 124 -12.74 1.35 -3.20
CA PRO A 124 -11.30 1.11 -2.97
C PRO A 124 -10.39 2.14 -3.65
N TYR A 125 -10.92 3.14 -4.37
CA TYR A 125 -10.19 4.02 -5.28
C TYR A 125 -9.76 5.36 -4.66
N ASP A 126 -9.63 5.40 -3.34
CA ASP A 126 -9.28 6.64 -2.66
C ASP A 126 -7.88 7.12 -3.07
N THR A 127 -7.82 8.30 -3.67
CA THR A 127 -6.60 8.87 -4.23
C THR A 127 -5.57 9.22 -3.15
N HIS A 128 -5.99 9.48 -1.90
CA HIS A 128 -5.06 9.76 -0.80
C HIS A 128 -4.29 8.50 -0.41
N PHE A 129 -4.97 7.34 -0.38
CA PHE A 129 -4.30 6.07 -0.14
C PHE A 129 -3.37 5.70 -1.28
N LYS A 130 -3.76 5.94 -2.54
CA LYS A 130 -2.86 5.75 -3.68
C LYS A 130 -1.60 6.62 -3.53
N GLN A 131 -1.75 7.90 -3.26
CA GLN A 131 -0.61 8.83 -3.06
C GLN A 131 0.26 8.45 -1.85
N ALA A 132 -0.32 7.90 -0.79
CA ALA A 132 0.43 7.40 0.35
C ALA A 132 1.26 6.17 -0.05
N VAL A 133 0.67 5.22 -0.76
CA VAL A 133 1.36 4.03 -1.27
C VAL A 133 2.47 4.42 -2.26
N ASP A 134 2.20 5.31 -3.22
CA ASP A 134 3.20 5.79 -4.18
C ASP A 134 4.42 6.42 -3.47
N ARG A 135 4.22 7.11 -2.34
CA ARG A 135 5.30 7.70 -1.54
C ARG A 135 6.01 6.68 -0.64
N LEU A 136 5.27 5.72 -0.08
CA LEU A 136 5.81 4.67 0.76
C LEU A 136 6.63 3.67 -0.05
N LEU A 137 6.15 3.27 -1.21
CA LEU A 137 6.72 2.18 -2.01
C LEU A 137 7.51 2.67 -3.23
N GLY A 138 7.27 3.91 -3.68
CA GLY A 138 8.04 4.52 -4.75
C GLY A 138 9.54 4.59 -4.40
N GLU A 139 10.39 4.24 -5.35
CA GLU A 139 11.82 4.46 -5.22
C GLU A 139 12.10 5.97 -5.18
N LYS A 140 12.91 6.42 -4.22
CA LYS A 140 13.68 7.66 -4.43
C LYS A 140 14.72 7.34 -5.49
N ARG A 141 14.38 7.59 -6.76
CA ARG A 141 15.36 7.62 -7.86
C ARG A 141 16.43 8.66 -7.60
#